data_AF-A0A2A4N7I0-F1
#
_entry.id   AF-A0A2A4N7I0-F1
#
_cell.length_a   1.000
_cell.length_b   1.000
_cell.length_c   1.000
_cell.angle_alpha   90.00
_cell.angle_beta   90.00
_cell.angle_gamma   90.00
#
_symmetry.space_group_name_H-M   'P 1'
#
loop_
_entity.id
_entity.type
_entity.pdbx_description
1 polymer ?
#
loop_
_entity_poly.entity_id
_entity_poly.type
_entity_poly.pdbx_seq_one_letter_code
_entity_poly.pdbx_strand_id
1 'polypeptide(L)'
;MKRSLFPLLFSLVSLYAFSQDSDTKNILSDSISALQLSEIPAFSISTDISETESQGVSGLLQSSGDVFSRITSYGFRSARFRTRGYNSDNFEVMINGVQMNDPEFGRAI
;
A
#
# COMPACT_ATOMS: atom_id res chain seq x y z
N MET A 1 26.69 -4.23 53.26
CA MET A 1 25.51 -4.03 52.38
C MET A 1 25.64 -4.67 50.97
N LYS A 2 26.66 -5.50 50.68
CA LYS A 2 26.89 -6.06 49.32
C LYS A 2 26.36 -7.49 49.09
N ARG A 3 25.91 -8.18 50.15
CA ARG A 3 25.45 -9.58 50.10
C ARG A 3 24.01 -9.74 49.56
N SER A 4 23.18 -8.70 49.68
CA SER A 4 21.81 -8.69 49.12
C SER A 4 21.74 -8.19 47.67
N LEU A 5 22.83 -7.64 47.13
CA LEU A 5 22.86 -7.05 45.78
C LEU A 5 22.89 -8.12 44.68
N PHE A 6 23.58 -9.25 44.93
CA PHE A 6 23.68 -10.36 43.99
C PHE A 6 22.33 -11.05 43.68
N PRO A 7 21.49 -11.42 44.68
CA PRO A 7 20.17 -11.98 44.37
C PRO A 7 19.23 -10.94 43.73
N LEU A 8 19.41 -9.65 44.01
CA LEU A 8 18.62 -8.57 43.42
C LEU A 8 18.95 -8.35 41.94
N LEU A 9 20.23 -8.45 41.56
CA LEU A 9 20.66 -8.41 40.17
C LEU A 9 20.16 -9.64 39.39
N PHE A 10 20.22 -10.83 40.02
CA PHE A 10 19.71 -12.07 39.42
C PHE A 10 18.19 -12.01 39.18
N SER A 11 17.44 -11.44 40.13
CA SER A 11 16.01 -11.17 39.98
C SER A 11 15.72 -10.21 38.81
N LEU A 12 16.46 -9.10 38.70
CA LEU A 12 16.27 -8.16 37.58
C LEU A 12 16.52 -8.80 36.21
N VAL A 13 17.58 -9.61 36.07
CA VAL A 13 17.89 -10.31 34.81
C VAL A 13 16.79 -11.29 34.43
N SER A 14 16.21 -12.00 35.41
CA SER A 14 15.11 -12.93 35.17
C SER A 14 13.83 -12.24 34.70
N LEU A 15 13.54 -11.02 35.17
CA LEU A 15 12.40 -10.22 34.69
C LEU A 15 12.55 -9.81 33.22
N TYR A 16 13.76 -9.47 32.78
CA TYR A 16 14.01 -9.11 31.37
C TYR A 16 13.80 -10.28 30.41
N ALA A 17 14.11 -11.52 30.83
CA ALA A 17 13.93 -12.71 30.00
C ALA A 17 12.45 -13.11 29.80
N PHE A 18 11.59 -12.88 30.80
CA PHE A 18 10.16 -13.17 30.70
C PHE A 18 9.36 -12.14 29.87
N SER A 19 9.94 -10.99 29.54
CA SER A 19 9.25 -9.93 28.76
C SER A 19 9.37 -10.10 27.25
N GLN A 20 9.95 -11.20 26.77
CA GLN A 20 10.12 -11.46 25.34
C GLN A 20 8.96 -12.30 24.81
N ASP A 21 7.79 -11.68 24.63
CA ASP A 21 6.73 -12.26 23.81
C ASP A 21 7.17 -12.23 22.34
N SER A 22 7.53 -13.40 21.83
CA SER A 22 7.68 -13.58 20.39
C SER A 22 6.29 -13.76 19.82
N ASP A 23 5.79 -12.74 19.11
CA ASP A 23 4.63 -12.87 18.21
C ASP A 23 4.98 -13.79 17.02
N THR A 24 5.34 -15.05 17.28
CA THR A 24 5.11 -16.11 16.33
C THR A 24 3.63 -16.42 16.41
N LYS A 25 2.87 -15.59 15.69
CA LYS A 25 1.46 -15.79 15.38
C LYS A 25 1.25 -17.29 15.18
N ASN A 26 0.40 -17.89 15.99
CA ASN A 26 -0.23 -19.14 15.64
C ASN A 26 -0.74 -18.97 14.22
N ILE A 27 -0.11 -19.63 13.26
CA ILE A 27 -0.62 -19.78 11.90
C ILE A 27 -1.80 -20.73 12.08
N LEU A 28 -2.91 -20.19 12.58
CA LEU A 28 -4.22 -20.75 12.34
C LEU A 28 -4.35 -20.71 10.83
N SER A 29 -4.31 -21.89 10.25
CA SER A 29 -4.53 -22.13 8.83
C SER A 29 -5.81 -21.40 8.44
N ASP A 30 -5.69 -20.27 7.75
CA ASP A 30 -6.79 -19.62 7.06
C ASP A 30 -7.24 -20.57 5.95
N SER A 31 -8.07 -21.54 6.32
CA SER A 31 -8.63 -22.56 5.43
C SER A 31 -10.15 -22.41 5.34
N ILE A 32 -10.63 -21.16 5.45
CA ILE A 32 -11.96 -20.69 5.07
C ILE A 32 -11.72 -19.21 4.66
N SER A 33 -11.45 -18.79 3.42
CA SER A 33 -12.03 -19.16 2.13
C SER A 33 -11.08 -18.70 1.01
N ALA A 34 -10.16 -19.55 0.56
CA ALA A 34 -9.29 -19.30 -0.61
C ALA A 34 -10.05 -19.30 -1.96
N LEU A 35 -11.37 -19.13 -1.93
CA LEU A 35 -12.28 -19.04 -3.08
C LEU A 35 -13.11 -17.75 -3.10
N GLN A 36 -12.89 -16.82 -2.15
CA GLN A 36 -13.30 -15.45 -2.40
C GLN A 36 -12.25 -14.88 -3.34
N LEU A 37 -12.65 -14.72 -4.61
CA LEU A 37 -11.83 -14.11 -5.65
C LEU A 37 -11.01 -12.98 -5.04
N SER A 38 -9.71 -12.95 -5.35
CA SER A 38 -8.93 -11.73 -5.34
C SER A 38 -9.62 -10.75 -6.30
N GLU A 39 -10.70 -10.13 -5.85
CA GLU A 39 -11.44 -9.08 -6.53
C GLU A 39 -10.56 -7.85 -6.45
N ILE A 40 -9.69 -7.72 -7.44
CA ILE A 40 -9.04 -6.46 -7.74
C ILE A 40 -10.20 -5.49 -7.99
N PRO A 41 -10.37 -4.42 -7.19
CA PRO A 41 -11.46 -3.49 -7.38
C PRO A 41 -11.31 -2.84 -8.75
N ALA A 42 -12.21 -3.17 -9.68
CA ALA A 42 -12.28 -2.56 -10.99
C ALA A 42 -13.31 -1.43 -10.95
N PHE A 43 -12.88 -0.21 -11.27
CA PHE A 43 -13.72 0.96 -11.34
C PHE A 43 -13.90 1.39 -12.80
N SER A 44 -15.15 1.52 -13.24
CA SER A 44 -15.50 2.02 -14.57
C SER A 44 -16.11 3.41 -14.45
N ILE A 45 -15.56 4.38 -15.18
CA ILE A 45 -16.11 5.74 -15.28
C ILE A 45 -16.89 5.83 -16.59
N SER A 46 -18.18 6.17 -16.51
CA SER A 46 -18.99 6.58 -17.66
C SER A 46 -19.19 8.08 -17.62
N THR A 47 -19.05 8.74 -18.77
CA THR A 47 -19.08 10.19 -18.87
C THR A 47 -20.09 10.61 -19.94
N ASP A 48 -21.09 11.41 -19.54
CA ASP A 48 -22.14 11.97 -20.40
C ASP A 48 -21.87 13.46 -20.69
N ILE A 49 -20.62 13.84 -21.00
CA ILE A 49 -20.26 15.24 -21.23
C ILE A 49 -20.53 15.66 -22.68
N SER A 50 -21.11 16.85 -22.84
CA SER A 50 -21.29 17.50 -24.14
C SER A 50 -19.93 18.03 -24.66
N GLU A 51 -19.71 18.06 -25.97
CA GLU A 51 -18.40 18.37 -26.58
C GLU A 51 -17.77 19.70 -26.11
N THR A 52 -18.59 20.67 -25.68
CA THR A 52 -18.17 21.96 -25.13
C THR A 52 -17.44 21.86 -23.78
N GLU A 53 -17.64 20.78 -23.01
CA GLU A 53 -16.99 20.54 -21.70
C GLU A 53 -15.82 19.54 -21.76
N SER A 54 -15.46 19.07 -22.97
CA SER A 54 -14.46 18.01 -23.19
C SER A 54 -13.01 18.36 -22.81
N GLN A 55 -12.73 19.62 -22.48
CA GLN A 55 -11.36 20.08 -22.15
C GLN A 55 -10.87 19.58 -20.78
N GLY A 56 -11.75 18.99 -19.94
CA GLY A 56 -11.43 18.47 -18.61
C GLY A 56 -11.17 16.95 -18.51
N VAL A 57 -11.21 16.21 -19.62
CA VAL A 57 -11.26 14.73 -19.60
C VAL A 57 -10.00 14.09 -19.02
N SER A 58 -8.81 14.67 -19.24
CA SER A 58 -7.55 14.13 -18.72
C SER A 58 -7.50 14.07 -17.18
N GLY A 59 -8.16 15.03 -16.50
CA GLY A 59 -8.27 15.03 -15.04
C GLY A 59 -9.21 13.94 -14.52
N LEU A 60 -10.25 13.59 -15.30
CA LEU A 60 -11.19 12.53 -14.95
C LEU A 60 -10.55 11.15 -15.12
N LEU A 61 -9.81 10.92 -16.20
CA LEU A 61 -9.08 9.67 -16.45
C LEU A 61 -8.04 9.36 -15.35
N GLN A 62 -7.44 10.39 -14.76
CA GLN A 62 -6.49 10.24 -13.66
C GLN A 62 -7.17 10.27 -12.27
N SER A 63 -8.48 10.56 -12.19
CA SER A 63 -9.20 10.58 -10.92
C SER A 63 -9.49 9.15 -10.45
N SER A 64 -8.54 8.58 -9.70
CA SER A 64 -8.77 7.33 -8.99
C SER A 64 -9.78 7.57 -7.86
N GLY A 65 -10.91 6.85 -7.88
CA GLY A 65 -11.97 6.92 -6.87
C GLY A 65 -11.60 6.34 -5.50
N ASP A 66 -10.40 5.76 -5.36
CA ASP A 66 -9.92 5.17 -4.12
C ASP A 66 -9.37 6.23 -3.15
N VAL A 67 -9.83 6.17 -1.90
CA VAL A 67 -9.39 7.02 -0.78
C VAL A 67 -7.87 6.92 -0.58
N PHE A 68 -7.28 5.73 -0.71
CA PHE A 68 -5.84 5.55 -0.54
C PHE A 68 -5.06 6.24 -1.66
N SER A 69 -5.48 6.04 -2.92
CA SER A 69 -4.86 6.70 -4.07
C SER A 69 -4.98 8.22 -3.99
N ARG A 70 -6.14 8.73 -3.57
CA ARG A 70 -6.40 10.17 -3.42
C ARG A 70 -5.50 10.83 -2.37
N ILE A 71 -5.34 10.21 -1.21
CA ILE A 71 -4.50 10.76 -0.11
C ILE A 71 -3.02 10.68 -0.49
N THR A 72 -2.61 9.56 -1.11
CA THR A 72 -1.23 9.31 -1.53
C THR A 72 -0.72 10.37 -2.50
N SER A 73 -1.50 10.72 -3.53
CA SER A 73 -1.06 11.67 -4.56
C SER A 73 -0.80 13.08 -4.04
N TYR A 74 -1.53 13.53 -3.02
CA TYR A 74 -1.42 14.90 -2.49
C TYR A 74 -0.63 14.97 -1.18
N GLY A 75 -1.04 14.20 -0.16
CA GLY A 75 -0.51 14.33 1.20
C GLY A 75 0.85 13.67 1.41
N PHE A 76 1.11 12.54 0.75
CA PHE A 76 2.34 11.75 0.95
C PHE A 76 3.42 12.00 -0.09
N ARG A 77 3.21 12.96 -1.00
CA ARG A 77 4.19 13.32 -2.03
C ARG A 77 5.52 13.82 -1.44
N SER A 78 5.48 14.58 -0.35
CA SER A 78 6.68 15.06 0.36
C SER A 78 7.51 13.93 0.96
N ALA A 79 6.83 12.87 1.42
CA ALA A 79 7.47 11.68 2.00
C ALA A 79 8.00 10.70 0.94
N ARG A 80 7.94 11.04 -0.35
CA ARG A 80 8.28 10.13 -1.48
C ARG A 80 7.54 8.79 -1.41
N PHE A 81 6.32 8.82 -0.92
CA PHE A 81 5.52 7.60 -0.80
C PHE A 81 5.23 7.00 -2.17
N ARG A 82 5.26 5.66 -2.24
CA ARG A 82 5.01 4.88 -3.44
C ARG A 82 3.86 3.93 -3.18
N THR A 83 2.84 3.97 -4.05
CA THR A 83 1.73 3.02 -4.01
C THR A 83 2.29 1.59 -4.07
N ARG A 84 2.08 0.80 -3.00
CA ARG A 84 2.59 -0.57 -2.85
C ARG A 84 4.13 -0.72 -2.91
N GLY A 85 4.88 0.38 -2.82
CA GLY A 85 6.35 0.36 -2.94
C GLY A 85 6.89 0.31 -4.38
N TYR A 86 6.02 0.25 -5.39
CA TYR A 86 6.43 0.18 -6.79
C TYR A 86 6.81 1.54 -7.38
N ASN A 87 7.72 1.52 -8.36
CA ASN A 87 8.04 2.68 -9.20
C ASN A 87 6.99 2.86 -10.29
N SER A 88 6.91 4.07 -10.87
CA SER A 88 6.10 4.41 -12.05
C SER A 88 6.21 3.40 -13.20
N ASP A 89 7.37 2.76 -13.31
CA ASP A 89 7.73 1.87 -14.41
C ASP A 89 6.98 0.53 -14.34
N ASN A 90 6.34 0.24 -13.20
CA ASN A 90 5.50 -0.95 -12.98
C ASN A 90 4.00 -0.63 -13.07
N PHE A 91 3.62 0.61 -13.37
CA PHE A 91 2.24 1.00 -13.58
C PHE A 91 1.99 1.09 -15.07
N GLU A 92 1.15 0.20 -15.61
CA GLU A 92 0.78 0.23 -17.01
C GLU A 92 -0.43 1.16 -17.22
N VAL A 93 -0.31 2.07 -18.19
CA VAL A 93 -1.41 2.93 -18.63
C VAL A 93 -1.71 2.60 -20.07
N MET A 94 -2.98 2.28 -20.33
CA MET A 94 -3.48 1.99 -21.67
C MET A 94 -4.60 2.96 -22.02
N ILE A 95 -4.55 3.53 -23.23
CA ILE A 95 -5.64 4.30 -23.81
C ILE A 95 -6.05 3.59 -25.09
N ASN A 96 -7.32 3.20 -25.19
CA ASN A 96 -7.86 2.44 -26.32
C ASN A 96 -7.07 1.15 -26.64
N GLY A 97 -6.52 0.50 -25.60
CA GLY A 97 -5.71 -0.71 -25.74
C GLY A 97 -4.27 -0.48 -26.23
N VAL A 98 -3.84 0.77 -26.39
CA VAL A 98 -2.46 1.13 -26.71
C VAL A 98 -1.76 1.58 -25.43
N GLN A 99 -0.58 0.99 -25.17
CA GLN A 99 0.25 1.36 -24.02
C GLN A 99 0.80 2.78 -24.20
N MET A 100 0.64 3.62 -23.17
CA MET A 100 1.09 5.02 -23.15
C MET A 100 2.40 5.21 -22.37
N ASN A 101 2.92 4.14 -21.77
CA ASN A 101 4.21 4.17 -21.08
C ASN A 101 5.35 4.47 -22.05
N ASP A 102 6.38 5.15 -21.54
CA ASP A 102 7.63 5.38 -22.27
C ASP A 102 8.21 4.04 -22.76
N PRO A 103 8.48 3.87 -24.07
CA PRO A 103 8.98 2.62 -24.60
C PRO A 103 10.40 2.28 -24.15
N GLU A 104 11.21 3.27 -23.75
CA GLU A 104 12.59 3.08 -23.31
C GLU A 104 12.68 2.88 -21.78
N PHE A 105 11.93 3.67 -21.02
CA PHE A 105 12.04 3.70 -19.55
C PHE A 105 10.83 3.12 -18.79
N GLY A 106 9.75 2.78 -19.50
CA GLY A 106 8.54 2.18 -18.92
C GLY A 106 7.69 3.13 -18.07
N ARG A 107 8.05 4.41 -17.96
CA ARG A 107 7.33 5.38 -17.12
C ARG A 107 5.93 5.65 -17.68
N ALA A 108 4.91 5.48 -16.85
CA ALA A 108 3.58 6.02 -17.14
C ALA A 108 3.63 7.55 -17.22
N ILE A 109 3.09 8.12 -18.31
CA ILE A 109 2.92 9.57 -18.52
C ILE A 109 1.71 10.12 -17.77
#